data_AF-A0A968BW47-F1
#
_entry.id   AF-A0A968BW47-F1
#
_cell.length_a   1.000
_cell.length_b   1.000
_cell.length_c   1.000
_cell.angle_alpha   90.00
_cell.angle_beta   90.00
_cell.angle_gamma   90.00
#
_symmetry.space_group_name_H-M   'P 1'
#
loop_
_entity.id
_entity.type
_entity.pdbx_description
1 polymer ?
#
loop_
_entity_poly.entity_id
_entity_poly.type
_entity_poly.pdbx_seq_one_letter_code
_entity_poly.pdbx_strand_id
1 'polypeptide(L)'
;LKRSIALPELDYVDPFLLFDHFGSDNPEDYVAGFPMHPHRGIETVTYVLDGRVTHRDSMGNEGTIGPGDVQWMTAGRGIMHEEMPGAQQG
;
A
#
# COMPACT_ATOMS: atom_id res chain seq x y z
N LEU A 1 -7.11 -4.71 8.25
CA LEU A 1 -6.12 -5.40 7.38
C LEU A 1 -6.27 -6.91 7.54
N LYS A 2 -6.30 -7.66 6.44
CA LYS A 2 -6.28 -9.13 6.43
C LYS A 2 -5.16 -9.62 5.52
N ARG A 3 -4.21 -10.39 6.07
CA ARG A 3 -3.07 -10.97 5.33
C ARG A 3 -3.37 -12.40 4.88
N SER A 4 -2.83 -12.79 3.73
CA SER A 4 -2.97 -14.16 3.20
C SER A 4 -1.64 -14.84 2.82
N ILE A 5 -0.66 -14.11 2.29
CA ILE A 5 0.72 -14.58 2.06
C ILE A 5 1.65 -13.93 3.11
N ALA A 6 2.73 -14.62 3.50
CA ALA A 6 3.61 -14.31 4.65
C ALA A 6 2.98 -14.60 6.01
N LEU A 7 2.22 -15.70 6.09
CA LEU A 7 1.73 -16.31 7.32
C LEU A 7 2.34 -17.71 7.50
N PRO A 8 2.39 -18.27 8.72
CA PRO A 8 2.92 -19.63 8.92
C PRO A 8 2.26 -20.71 8.03
N GLU A 9 0.98 -20.56 7.72
CA GLU A 9 0.21 -21.48 6.88
C GLU A 9 0.51 -21.32 5.37
N LEU A 10 0.96 -20.12 4.96
CA LEU A 10 1.34 -19.79 3.58
C LEU A 10 2.46 -18.74 3.59
N ASP A 11 3.68 -19.20 3.83
CA ASP A 11 4.84 -18.35 4.11
C ASP A 11 5.31 -17.61 2.83
N TYR A 12 5.47 -18.35 1.73
CA TYR A 12 6.00 -17.78 0.49
C TYR A 12 5.42 -18.47 -0.74
N VAL A 13 5.04 -17.67 -1.75
CA VAL A 13 4.49 -18.15 -3.01
C VAL A 13 5.21 -17.44 -4.15
N ASP A 14 6.37 -17.95 -4.56
CA ASP A 14 7.18 -17.34 -5.63
C ASP A 14 6.33 -16.98 -6.87
N PRO A 15 6.31 -15.70 -7.33
CA PRO A 15 7.15 -14.56 -6.90
C PRO A 15 6.53 -13.62 -5.85
N PHE A 16 5.35 -13.92 -5.33
CA PHE A 16 4.61 -13.11 -4.36
C PHE A 16 5.13 -13.28 -2.94
N LEU A 17 5.54 -12.17 -2.33
CA LEU A 17 6.10 -12.14 -0.96
C LEU A 17 5.04 -11.89 0.11
N LEU A 18 4.01 -11.11 -0.19
CA LEU A 18 2.99 -10.65 0.76
C LEU A 18 1.73 -10.27 -0.02
N PHE A 19 0.56 -10.56 0.55
CA PHE A 19 -0.71 -10.11 -0.01
C PHE A 19 -1.69 -9.74 1.09
N ASP A 20 -2.01 -8.44 1.16
CA ASP A 20 -2.91 -7.85 2.14
C ASP A 20 -4.18 -7.31 1.46
N HIS A 21 -5.32 -7.62 2.06
CA HIS A 21 -6.57 -6.90 1.82
C HIS A 21 -6.76 -5.88 2.94
N PHE A 22 -6.70 -4.59 2.57
CA PHE A 22 -6.85 -3.47 3.50
C PHE A 22 -8.18 -2.74 3.26
N GLY A 23 -9.01 -2.67 4.31
CA GLY A 23 -10.31 -2.01 4.30
C GLY A 23 -11.03 -2.24 5.62
N SER A 24 -11.88 -1.29 6.02
CA SER A 24 -12.81 -1.37 7.16
C SER A 24 -13.94 -0.36 6.99
N ASP A 25 -15.11 -0.65 7.55
CA ASP A 25 -16.22 0.29 7.65
C ASP A 25 -16.03 1.31 8.80
N ASN A 26 -15.09 1.04 9.72
CA ASN A 26 -14.72 1.96 10.80
C ASN A 26 -13.50 2.82 10.40
N PRO A 27 -13.65 4.16 10.28
CA PRO A 27 -12.54 5.06 9.93
C PRO A 27 -11.32 4.96 10.84
N GLU A 28 -11.52 4.68 12.13
CA GLU A 28 -10.41 4.58 13.09
C GLU A 28 -9.43 3.45 12.74
N ASP A 29 -9.90 2.41 12.04
CA ASP A 29 -9.08 1.25 11.70
C ASP A 29 -8.09 1.53 10.56
N TYR A 30 -8.33 2.57 9.75
CA TYR A 30 -7.51 2.87 8.58
C TYR A 30 -6.92 4.28 8.56
N VAL A 31 -7.45 5.23 9.34
CA VAL A 31 -7.02 6.65 9.30
C VAL A 31 -5.52 6.85 9.56
N ALA A 32 -4.89 5.94 10.31
CA ALA A 32 -3.45 5.97 10.57
C ALA A 32 -2.60 5.76 9.30
N GLY A 33 -3.16 5.10 8.28
CA GLY A 33 -2.45 4.77 7.05
C GLY A 33 -1.16 3.98 7.28
N PHE A 34 -0.24 4.14 6.34
CA PHE A 34 1.13 3.65 6.42
C PHE A 34 2.07 4.86 6.38
N PRO A 35 2.47 5.41 7.54
CA PRO A 35 3.37 6.56 7.57
C PRO A 35 4.73 6.20 6.97
N MET A 36 5.57 7.22 6.74
CA MET A 36 6.86 7.10 6.07
C MET A 36 7.68 5.86 6.52
N HIS A 37 7.89 4.90 5.60
CA HIS A 37 8.56 3.62 5.85
C HIS A 37 9.40 3.16 4.64
N PRO A 38 10.41 2.28 4.85
CA PRO A 38 11.30 1.82 3.78
C PRO A 38 10.82 0.56 3.06
N HIS A 39 11.13 0.47 1.76
CA HIS A 39 11.18 -0.77 1.00
C HIS A 39 12.46 -0.89 0.18
N ARG A 40 12.91 -2.14 -0.07
CA ARG A 40 14.10 -2.46 -0.87
C ARG A 40 13.99 -3.86 -1.45
N GLY A 41 14.42 -4.04 -2.71
CA GLY A 41 14.53 -5.35 -3.36
C GLY A 41 13.20 -5.98 -3.76
N ILE A 42 12.09 -5.23 -3.68
CA ILE A 42 10.74 -5.68 -3.99
C ILE A 42 10.03 -4.66 -4.88
N GLU A 43 8.89 -5.07 -5.40
CA GLU A 43 7.89 -4.18 -5.98
C GLU A 43 6.62 -4.25 -5.12
N THR A 44 5.95 -3.13 -4.95
CA THR A 44 4.61 -3.08 -4.34
C THR A 44 3.59 -2.76 -5.43
N VAL A 45 2.45 -3.45 -5.36
CA VAL A 45 1.32 -3.21 -6.26
C VAL A 45 0.10 -2.90 -5.40
N THR A 46 -0.34 -1.65 -5.44
CA THR A 46 -1.51 -1.16 -4.70
C THR A 46 -2.66 -0.99 -5.69
N TYR A 47 -3.77 -1.68 -5.44
CA TYR A 47 -5.00 -1.57 -6.20
C TYR A 47 -6.13 -1.13 -5.27
N VAL A 48 -6.78 -0.01 -5.61
CA VAL A 48 -7.81 0.59 -4.75
C VAL A 48 -9.19 0.15 -5.21
N LEU A 49 -9.91 -0.56 -4.34
CA LEU A 49 -11.30 -0.98 -4.60
C LEU A 49 -12.30 0.15 -4.38
N ASP A 50 -12.12 0.91 -3.30
CA ASP A 50 -12.93 2.06 -2.92
C ASP A 50 -12.10 3.02 -2.06
N GLY A 51 -12.54 4.27 -1.93
CA GLY A 51 -11.80 5.33 -1.26
C GLY A 51 -10.62 5.84 -2.08
N ARG A 52 -9.65 6.46 -1.41
CA ARG A 52 -8.45 7.03 -2.03
C ARG A 52 -7.24 6.83 -1.13
N VAL A 53 -6.06 6.70 -1.74
CA VAL A 53 -4.77 6.65 -1.05
C VAL A 53 -3.86 7.71 -1.63
N THR A 54 -3.26 8.55 -0.80
CA THR A 54 -2.20 9.48 -1.20
C THR A 54 -0.85 8.84 -0.90
N HIS A 55 -0.05 8.67 -1.94
CA HIS A 55 1.34 8.22 -1.86
C HIS A 55 2.28 9.41 -1.94
N ARG A 56 3.35 9.40 -1.14
CA ARG A 56 4.52 10.28 -1.30
C ARG A 56 5.80 9.49 -1.06
N ASP A 57 6.87 9.81 -1.79
CA ASP A 57 8.16 9.16 -1.60
C ASP A 57 9.38 10.09 -1.54
N SER A 58 10.50 9.51 -1.13
CA SER A 58 11.80 10.19 -0.99
C SER A 58 12.42 10.66 -2.32
N MET A 59 11.87 10.27 -3.47
CA MET A 59 12.30 10.79 -4.77
C MET A 59 11.50 12.03 -5.19
N GLY A 60 10.53 12.44 -4.37
CA GLY A 60 9.67 13.59 -4.61
C GLY A 60 8.44 13.26 -5.46
N ASN A 61 8.13 11.98 -5.70
CA ASN A 61 6.87 11.64 -6.34
C ASN A 61 5.73 11.73 -5.33
N GLU A 62 4.60 12.25 -5.79
CA GLU A 62 3.34 12.31 -5.04
C GLU A 62 2.19 11.99 -5.99
N GLY A 63 1.20 11.26 -5.51
CA GLY A 63 0.01 10.93 -6.28
C GLY A 63 -1.13 10.44 -5.41
N THR A 64 -2.37 10.61 -5.90
CA THR A 64 -3.55 10.02 -5.28
C THR A 64 -4.05 8.88 -6.17
N ILE A 65 -4.22 7.71 -5.58
CA ILE A 65 -4.71 6.49 -6.20
C ILE A 65 -6.19 6.36 -5.82
N GLY A 66 -7.08 6.39 -6.82
CA GLY A 66 -8.53 6.31 -6.63
C GLY A 66 -9.11 4.93 -7.00
N PRO A 67 -10.45 4.76 -6.90
CA PRO A 67 -11.09 3.48 -7.18
C PRO A 67 -10.81 3.00 -8.61
N GLY A 68 -10.31 1.77 -8.74
CA GLY A 68 -9.92 1.16 -10.00
C GLY A 68 -8.50 1.50 -10.48
N ASP A 69 -7.81 2.44 -9.81
CA ASP A 69 -6.43 2.77 -10.14
C ASP A 69 -5.46 1.73 -9.57
N VAL A 70 -4.33 1.58 -10.26
CA VAL A 70 -3.19 0.76 -9.84
C VAL A 70 -1.97 1.65 -9.68
N GLN A 71 -1.29 1.53 -8.55
CA GLN A 71 0.10 1.96 -8.42
C GLN A 71 1.01 0.73 -8.43
N TRP A 72 2.00 0.76 -9.31
CA TRP A 72 3.08 -0.23 -9.33
C TRP A 72 4.39 0.50 -9.02
N MET A 73 4.98 0.22 -7.86
CA MET A 73 6.19 0.87 -7.39
C MET A 73 7.35 -0.11 -7.32
N THR A 74 8.39 0.12 -8.13
CA THR A 74 9.65 -0.63 -8.06
C THR A 74 10.59 0.03 -7.04
N ALA A 75 10.74 -0.57 -5.84
CA ALA A 75 11.61 -0.01 -4.80
C ALA A 75 13.11 -0.15 -5.13
N GLY A 76 13.49 -1.18 -5.89
CA GLY A 76 14.85 -1.40 -6.35
C GLY A 76 15.90 -1.35 -5.22
N ARG A 77 16.82 -0.39 -5.28
CA ARG A 77 17.88 -0.23 -4.26
C ARG A 77 17.40 0.32 -2.93
N GLY A 78 16.21 0.92 -2.88
CA GLY A 78 15.64 1.49 -1.67
C GLY A 78 14.74 2.69 -1.97
N ILE A 79 13.61 2.77 -1.30
CA ILE A 79 12.72 3.93 -1.29
C ILE A 79 12.13 4.11 0.12
N MET A 80 12.00 5.35 0.58
CA MET A 80 11.14 5.69 1.71
C MET A 80 9.84 6.25 1.15
N HIS A 81 8.69 5.78 1.61
CA HIS A 81 7.40 6.29 1.17
C HIS A 81 6.33 6.22 2.26
N GLU A 82 5.27 6.98 2.10
CA GLU A 82 4.04 6.91 2.91
C GLU A 82 2.83 6.67 2.01
N GLU A 83 1.85 5.94 2.53
CA GLU A 83 0.56 5.68 1.89
C GLU A 83 -0.56 6.01 2.89
N MET A 84 -1.15 7.18 2.73
CA MET A 84 -2.13 7.71 3.68
C MET A 84 -3.54 7.67 3.07
N PRO A 85 -4.60 7.36 3.83
CA PRO A 85 -5.97 7.53 3.34
C PRO A 85 -6.18 8.96 2.84
N GLY A 86 -6.59 9.08 1.58
CA GLY A 86 -6.88 10.37 0.96
C GLY A 86 -8.15 10.98 1.55
N ALA A 87 -8.20 12.31 1.64
CA ALA A 87 -9.45 12.99 1.95
C ALA A 87 -10.51 12.62 0.89
N GLN A 88 -11.75 12.34 1.33
CA GLN A 88 -12.88 12.31 0.41
C GLN A 88 -12.95 13.70 -0.23
N GLN A 89 -12.79 13.77 -1.57
CA GLN A 89 -13.21 14.98 -2.27
C GLN A 89 -14.73 15.05 -2.08
N GLY A 90 -15.20 16.13 -1.46
CA GLY A 90 -16.62 16.36 -1.17
C GLY A 90 -17.48 16.39 -2.41
#